data_AF-A0A5N5KH26-F1
#
_entry.id   AF-A0A5N5KH26-F1
#
_cell.length_a   1.000
_cell.length_b   1.000
_cell.length_c   1.000
_cell.angle_alpha   90.00
_cell.angle_beta   90.00
_cell.angle_gamma   90.00
#
_symmetry.space_group_name_H-M   'P 1'
#
loop_
_entity.id
_entity.type
_entity.pdbx_description
1 polymer ?
#
loop_
_entity_poly.entity_id
_entity_poly.type
_entity_poly.pdbx_seq_one_letter_code
_entity_poly.pdbx_strand_id
1 'polypeptide(L)'
;MVAESSSTSAAAPSPIKTVVVLVQENRSFDHMLGWLKNINPEINGATGSESNPISTSDSNSTLVFYGDEAAYVDLDPGHSIQDIYEQVFGAPWTEASLSDDHKVPPKMNGFAQNAERLQKGMAQTVMNGFKPDAVPVYKELAENFAICDRWFASVPASTQPNRLYVHSATSHGATSNNRQLLIEGYPQKTLFESLEEAGFTFGIYYQYPPATLFYR
;
A
#
# COMPACT_ATOMS: atom_id res chain seq x y z
N MET A 1 22.21 -28.09 -15.78
CA MET A 1 22.37 -26.73 -16.33
C MET A 1 21.85 -26.74 -17.76
N VAL A 2 20.64 -26.24 -17.97
CA VAL A 2 20.10 -26.01 -19.31
C VAL A 2 20.26 -24.51 -19.54
N ALA A 3 21.14 -24.13 -20.46
CA ALA A 3 21.30 -22.76 -20.86
C ALA A 3 20.10 -22.38 -21.73
N GLU A 4 19.19 -21.55 -21.20
CA GLU A 4 18.21 -20.86 -22.03
C GLU A 4 18.95 -19.81 -22.85
N SER A 5 18.94 -20.00 -24.17
CA SER A 5 19.36 -18.96 -25.11
C SER A 5 18.38 -17.80 -25.01
N SER A 6 18.78 -16.69 -24.38
CA SER A 6 18.00 -15.45 -24.42
C SER A 6 18.11 -14.84 -25.81
N SER A 7 17.15 -15.13 -26.67
CA SER A 7 16.91 -14.30 -27.85
C SER A 7 16.36 -12.97 -27.34
N THR A 8 17.21 -11.94 -27.30
CA THR A 8 16.80 -10.57 -27.04
C THR A 8 15.96 -10.08 -28.22
N SER A 9 14.65 -10.37 -28.18
CA SER A 9 13.67 -9.67 -28.98
C SER A 9 13.80 -8.19 -28.65
N ALA A 10 14.38 -7.40 -29.56
CA ALA A 10 14.42 -5.95 -29.44
C ALA A 10 12.97 -5.47 -29.27
N ALA A 11 12.65 -4.96 -28.08
CA ALA A 11 11.31 -4.47 -27.78
C ALA A 11 10.92 -3.42 -28.82
N ALA A 12 9.69 -3.51 -29.34
CA ALA A 12 9.17 -2.50 -30.25
C ALA A 12 9.31 -1.11 -29.60
N PRO A 13 9.75 -0.08 -30.36
CA PRO A 13 10.00 1.23 -29.79
C PRO A 13 8.71 1.80 -29.19
N SER A 14 8.71 1.99 -27.87
CA SER A 14 7.59 2.62 -27.17
C SER A 14 7.49 4.10 -27.56
N PRO A 15 6.26 4.63 -27.77
CA PRO A 15 6.07 6.07 -27.92
C PRO A 15 6.39 6.83 -26.62
N ILE A 16 6.38 6.16 -25.47
CA ILE A 16 6.71 6.74 -24.16
C ILE A 16 8.22 6.94 -24.07
N LYS A 17 8.66 8.19 -23.92
CA LYS A 17 10.09 8.57 -23.76
C LYS A 17 10.46 8.96 -22.34
N THR A 18 9.47 9.31 -21.53
CA THR A 18 9.66 9.76 -20.15
C THR A 18 8.59 9.14 -19.28
N VAL A 19 9.02 8.57 -18.15
CA VAL A 19 8.14 8.04 -17.12
C VAL A 19 8.36 8.87 -15.87
N VAL A 20 7.27 9.42 -15.33
CA VAL A 20 7.28 10.13 -14.05
C VAL A 20 6.53 9.29 -13.04
N VAL A 21 7.20 8.94 -11.94
CA VAL A 21 6.60 8.16 -10.85
C VAL A 21 6.42 9.07 -9.64
N LEU A 22 5.17 9.44 -9.36
CA LEU A 22 4.81 10.16 -8.14
C LEU A 22 4.49 9.15 -7.03
N VAL A 23 5.39 9.04 -6.06
CA VAL A 23 5.21 8.16 -4.89
C VAL A 23 4.59 8.97 -3.77
N GLN A 24 3.40 8.56 -3.34
CA GLN A 24 2.65 9.17 -2.25
C GLN A 24 2.72 8.31 -0.97
N GLU A 25 2.12 8.79 0.12
CA GLU A 25 2.28 8.19 1.45
C GLU A 25 0.92 7.87 2.11
N ASN A 26 0.88 6.76 2.85
CA ASN A 26 -0.11 6.36 3.85
C ASN A 26 -1.60 6.54 3.50
N ARG A 27 -2.03 6.04 2.34
CA ARG A 27 -3.44 5.97 1.95
C ARG A 27 -3.76 4.64 1.25
N SER A 28 -4.88 4.02 1.64
CA SER A 28 -5.41 2.82 0.98
C SER A 28 -6.22 3.19 -0.26
N PHE A 29 -6.46 2.20 -1.13
CA PHE A 29 -7.28 2.38 -2.33
C PHE A 29 -8.68 2.87 -1.97
N ASP A 30 -9.39 2.17 -1.08
CA ASP A 30 -10.75 2.54 -0.71
C ASP A 30 -10.81 3.95 -0.10
N HIS A 31 -9.83 4.30 0.76
CA HIS A 31 -9.78 5.61 1.38
C HIS A 31 -9.76 6.76 0.35
N MET A 32 -9.00 6.63 -0.75
CA MET A 32 -8.88 7.71 -1.75
C MET A 32 -9.83 7.56 -2.93
N LEU A 33 -10.06 6.33 -3.39
CA LEU A 33 -10.71 6.03 -4.67
C LEU A 33 -11.96 5.17 -4.51
N GLY A 34 -12.27 4.67 -3.31
CA GLY A 34 -13.38 3.75 -3.07
C GLY A 34 -14.72 4.31 -3.56
N TRP A 35 -15.01 5.57 -3.25
CA TRP A 35 -16.25 6.24 -3.68
C TRP A 35 -16.24 6.75 -5.11
N LEU A 36 -15.12 6.67 -5.84
CA LEU A 36 -15.10 6.99 -7.27
C LEU A 36 -15.88 5.96 -8.10
N LYS A 37 -16.26 4.81 -7.52
CA LYS A 37 -17.23 3.89 -8.13
C LYS A 37 -18.54 4.59 -8.53
N ASN A 38 -18.95 5.61 -7.78
CA ASN A 38 -20.18 6.37 -8.05
C ASN A 38 -20.11 7.19 -9.35
N ILE A 39 -18.91 7.53 -9.82
CA ILE A 39 -18.70 8.27 -11.08
C ILE A 39 -18.25 7.34 -12.21
N ASN A 40 -17.51 6.28 -11.89
CA ASN A 40 -17.08 5.24 -12.82
C ASN A 40 -17.36 3.85 -12.22
N PRO A 41 -18.48 3.20 -12.59
CA PRO A 41 -18.86 1.89 -12.05
C PRO A 41 -17.88 0.74 -12.35
N GLU A 42 -16.97 0.92 -13.31
CA GLU A 42 -15.93 -0.08 -13.62
C GLU A 42 -14.87 -0.17 -12.53
N ILE A 43 -14.72 0.88 -11.71
CA ILE A 43 -13.79 0.87 -10.57
C ILE A 43 -14.25 -0.16 -9.54
N ASN A 44 -13.34 -1.03 -9.13
CA ASN A 44 -13.50 -1.94 -8.00
C ASN A 44 -13.44 -1.21 -6.64
N GLY A 45 -14.33 -0.24 -6.44
CA GLY A 45 -14.46 0.54 -5.21
C GLY A 45 -15.61 0.08 -4.30
N ALA A 46 -15.85 0.87 -3.25
CA ALA A 46 -16.83 0.60 -2.21
C ALA A 46 -18.28 0.71 -2.68
N THR A 47 -19.16 -0.01 -2.01
CA THR A 47 -20.61 -0.03 -2.25
C THR A 47 -21.41 0.62 -1.12
N GLY A 48 -20.79 0.85 0.04
CA GLY A 48 -21.44 1.30 1.27
C GLY A 48 -22.08 0.19 2.08
N SER A 49 -21.94 -1.06 1.63
CA SER A 49 -22.39 -2.24 2.38
C SER A 49 -21.27 -2.87 3.21
N GLU A 50 -20.02 -2.46 2.97
CA GLU A 50 -18.83 -2.91 3.68
C GLU A 50 -18.89 -2.47 5.13
N SER A 51 -18.53 -3.36 6.05
CA SER A 51 -18.51 -3.06 7.48
C SER A 51 -17.48 -3.92 8.20
N ASN A 52 -17.02 -3.44 9.36
CA ASN A 52 -16.15 -4.18 10.25
C ASN A 52 -16.70 -4.09 11.69
N PRO A 53 -16.69 -5.18 12.47
CA PRO A 53 -17.03 -5.12 13.89
C PRO A 53 -15.93 -4.41 14.70
N ILE A 54 -16.32 -3.74 15.78
CA ILE A 54 -15.36 -3.18 16.75
C ILE A 54 -14.58 -4.30 17.48
N SER A 55 -15.17 -5.49 17.60
CA SER A 55 -14.54 -6.70 18.14
C SER A 55 -14.90 -7.91 17.28
N THR A 56 -13.90 -8.57 16.71
CA THR A 56 -14.08 -9.76 15.86
C THR A 56 -14.36 -11.02 16.66
N SER A 57 -14.08 -11.00 17.97
CA SER A 57 -14.34 -12.12 18.88
C SER A 57 -15.74 -12.10 19.49
N ASP A 58 -16.47 -10.98 19.37
CA ASP A 58 -17.84 -10.82 19.85
C ASP A 58 -18.83 -10.89 18.69
N SER A 59 -19.67 -11.94 18.70
CA SER A 59 -20.73 -12.14 17.70
C SER A 59 -21.80 -11.05 17.70
N ASN A 60 -21.93 -10.28 18.79
CA ASN A 60 -22.88 -9.18 18.93
C ASN A 60 -22.21 -7.80 18.84
N SER A 61 -20.96 -7.75 18.37
CA SER A 61 -20.20 -6.50 18.29
C SER A 61 -20.90 -5.48 17.39
N THR A 62 -20.86 -4.21 17.80
CA THR A 62 -21.28 -3.09 16.96
C THR A 62 -20.50 -3.09 15.66
N LEU A 63 -21.21 -3.01 14.54
CA LEU A 63 -20.63 -2.85 13.21
C LEU A 63 -20.38 -1.36 12.93
N VAL A 64 -19.19 -1.08 12.41
CA VAL A 64 -18.86 0.21 11.79
C VAL A 64 -18.96 0.01 10.29
N PHE A 65 -19.92 0.69 9.66
CA PHE A 65 -20.09 0.68 8.22
C PHE A 65 -19.13 1.65 7.55
N TYR A 66 -18.69 1.29 6.35
CA TYR A 66 -17.83 2.12 5.55
C TYR A 66 -18.59 3.36 5.06
N GLY A 67 -18.10 4.54 5.44
CA GLY A 67 -18.73 5.83 5.14
C GLY A 67 -17.90 6.72 4.22
N ASP A 68 -18.38 7.95 4.05
CA ASP A 68 -17.82 8.94 3.12
C ASP A 68 -17.39 10.25 3.81
N GLU A 69 -17.09 10.17 5.11
CA GLU A 69 -16.74 11.29 6.00
C GLU A 69 -15.23 11.46 6.21
N ALA A 70 -14.38 10.93 5.32
CA ALA A 70 -12.93 11.08 5.47
C ALA A 70 -12.49 12.55 5.43
N ALA A 71 -11.48 12.88 6.23
CA ALA A 71 -10.99 14.25 6.40
C ALA A 71 -9.47 14.34 6.13
N TYR A 72 -8.99 15.53 5.75
CA TYR A 72 -7.57 15.73 5.42
C TYR A 72 -6.62 15.60 6.63
N VAL A 73 -7.14 15.73 7.85
CA VAL A 73 -6.39 15.50 9.09
C VAL A 73 -6.88 14.18 9.67
N ASP A 74 -6.26 13.10 9.22
CA ASP A 74 -6.55 11.77 9.76
C ASP A 74 -5.47 11.34 10.75
N LEU A 75 -5.94 10.59 11.74
CA LEU A 75 -5.12 9.81 12.65
C LEU A 75 -4.28 8.81 11.83
N ASP A 76 -3.10 8.46 12.33
CA ASP A 76 -2.19 7.50 11.69
C ASP A 76 -2.55 6.08 12.14
N PRO A 77 -3.25 5.27 11.33
CA PRO A 77 -3.66 3.94 11.73
C PRO A 77 -2.45 3.01 11.76
N GLY A 78 -2.57 1.90 12.49
CA GLY A 78 -1.53 0.89 12.57
C GLY A 78 -1.14 0.37 11.19
N HIS A 79 0.14 0.46 10.86
CA HIS A 79 0.69 0.03 9.56
C HIS A 79 1.98 -0.78 9.75
N SER A 80 2.13 -1.40 10.92
CA SER A 80 3.11 -2.46 11.15
C SER A 80 2.61 -3.79 10.55
N ILE A 81 3.50 -4.76 10.38
CA ILE A 81 3.09 -6.10 9.93
C ILE A 81 2.09 -6.76 10.90
N GLN A 82 2.21 -6.48 12.20
CA GLN A 82 1.31 -6.98 13.23
C GLN A 82 -0.08 -6.34 13.14
N ASP A 83 -0.14 -5.02 12.91
CA ASP A 83 -1.40 -4.31 12.73
C ASP A 83 -2.10 -4.74 11.44
N ILE A 84 -1.35 -4.82 10.33
CA ILE A 84 -1.90 -5.26 9.04
C ILE A 84 -2.41 -6.70 9.14
N TYR A 85 -1.72 -7.57 9.88
CA TYR A 85 -2.21 -8.93 10.14
C TYR A 85 -3.55 -8.90 10.89
N GLU A 86 -3.66 -8.11 11.96
CA GLU A 86 -4.93 -7.97 12.67
C GLU A 86 -6.06 -7.45 11.77
N GLN A 87 -5.78 -6.46 10.94
CA GLN A 87 -6.74 -5.87 10.00
C GLN A 87 -7.27 -6.91 8.99
N VAL A 88 -6.37 -7.68 8.38
CA VAL A 88 -6.69 -8.67 7.34
C VAL A 88 -7.35 -9.91 7.91
N PHE A 89 -6.87 -10.42 9.04
CA PHE A 89 -7.30 -11.71 9.59
C PHE A 89 -8.34 -11.59 10.71
N GLY A 90 -8.52 -10.39 11.27
CA GLY A 90 -9.38 -10.16 12.42
C GLY A 90 -8.88 -10.83 13.69
N ALA A 91 -7.58 -11.11 13.78
CA ALA A 91 -6.96 -11.80 14.92
C ALA A 91 -5.57 -11.21 15.20
N PRO A 92 -5.13 -11.14 16.46
CA PRO A 92 -3.81 -10.64 16.78
C PRO A 92 -2.72 -11.49 16.13
N TRP A 93 -1.64 -10.84 15.70
CA TRP A 93 -0.45 -11.55 15.23
C TRP A 93 0.23 -12.28 16.39
N THR A 94 0.66 -13.52 16.16
CA THR A 94 1.45 -14.32 17.11
C THR A 94 2.56 -15.09 16.36
N GLU A 95 3.53 -15.68 17.07
CA GLU A 95 4.53 -16.54 16.42
C GLU A 95 3.89 -17.74 15.70
N ALA A 96 2.77 -18.25 16.21
CA ALA A 96 2.02 -19.33 15.57
C ALA A 96 1.44 -18.92 14.21
N SER A 97 1.24 -17.62 13.95
CA SER A 97 0.80 -17.08 12.67
C SER A 97 1.79 -17.34 11.53
N LEU A 98 3.04 -17.72 11.83
CA LEU A 98 4.05 -18.13 10.85
C LEU A 98 3.90 -19.61 10.42
N SER A 99 3.11 -20.40 11.14
CA SER A 99 2.94 -21.83 10.86
C SER A 99 1.85 -22.08 9.82
N ASP A 100 2.10 -23.01 8.90
CA ASP A 100 1.10 -23.46 7.93
C ASP A 100 -0.10 -24.17 8.58
N ASP A 101 0.05 -24.64 9.82
CA ASP A 101 -0.97 -25.38 10.56
C ASP A 101 -2.00 -24.45 11.25
N HIS A 102 -1.70 -23.15 11.40
CA HIS A 102 -2.57 -22.16 12.04
C HIS A 102 -3.07 -21.11 11.04
N LYS A 103 -3.71 -21.57 9.96
CA LYS A 103 -4.30 -20.69 8.95
C LYS A 103 -5.59 -20.06 9.45
N VAL A 104 -5.48 -18.86 9.98
CA VAL A 104 -6.63 -17.96 10.16
C VAL A 104 -7.06 -17.50 8.75
N PRO A 105 -8.34 -17.58 8.38
CA PRO A 105 -8.81 -17.08 7.09
C PRO A 105 -8.74 -15.54 7.03
N PRO A 106 -8.32 -14.94 5.90
CA PRO A 106 -8.26 -13.48 5.74
C PRO A 106 -9.65 -12.89 5.51
N LYS A 107 -10.37 -12.59 6.60
CA LYS A 107 -11.76 -12.12 6.56
C LYS A 107 -11.93 -10.62 6.26
N MET A 108 -10.84 -9.84 6.26
CA MET A 108 -10.85 -8.39 6.05
C MET A 108 -11.77 -7.64 7.04
N ASN A 109 -11.86 -8.12 8.27
CA ASN A 109 -12.84 -7.65 9.27
C ASN A 109 -12.21 -7.06 10.54
N GLY A 110 -10.89 -6.84 10.56
CA GLY A 110 -10.17 -6.37 11.73
C GLY A 110 -9.81 -4.88 11.72
N PHE A 111 -10.18 -4.12 10.70
CA PHE A 111 -9.78 -2.70 10.56
C PHE A 111 -10.34 -1.83 11.69
N ALA A 112 -11.64 -1.95 11.98
CA ALA A 112 -12.28 -1.22 13.07
C ALA A 112 -11.73 -1.65 14.44
N GLN A 113 -11.53 -2.96 14.66
CA GLN A 113 -10.94 -3.48 15.91
C GLN A 113 -9.52 -2.95 16.14
N ASN A 114 -8.65 -3.03 15.13
CA ASN A 114 -7.28 -2.57 15.22
C ASN A 114 -7.22 -1.07 15.53
N ALA A 115 -8.05 -0.27 14.84
CA ALA A 115 -8.16 1.16 15.07
C ALA A 115 -8.63 1.48 16.50
N GLU A 116 -9.70 0.83 16.97
CA GLU A 116 -10.24 1.05 18.32
C GLU A 116 -9.23 0.67 19.42
N ARG A 117 -8.43 -0.38 19.19
CA ARG A 117 -7.35 -0.80 20.09
C ARG A 117 -6.24 0.25 20.19
N LEU A 118 -5.88 0.89 19.08
CA LEU A 118 -4.85 1.93 19.05
C LEU A 118 -5.35 3.23 19.69
N GLN A 119 -6.59 3.62 19.38
CA GLN A 119 -7.22 4.79 19.97
C GLN A 119 -8.74 4.64 19.94
N LYS A 120 -9.36 4.79 21.11
CA LYS A 120 -10.82 4.75 21.26
C LYS A 120 -11.50 5.76 20.33
N GLY A 121 -12.45 5.32 19.52
CA GLY A 121 -13.17 6.12 18.53
C GLY A 121 -12.47 6.29 17.18
N MET A 122 -11.25 5.75 16.99
CA MET A 122 -10.56 5.81 15.70
C MET A 122 -11.21 4.89 14.65
N ALA A 123 -12.01 3.90 15.07
CA ALA A 123 -12.71 3.01 14.16
C ALA A 123 -13.60 3.76 13.16
N GLN A 124 -14.27 4.82 13.61
CA GLN A 124 -15.07 5.69 12.74
C GLN A 124 -14.17 6.38 11.71
N THR A 125 -13.03 6.93 12.11
CA THR A 125 -12.10 7.60 11.18
C THR A 125 -11.57 6.63 10.12
N VAL A 126 -11.11 5.44 10.51
CA VAL A 126 -10.52 4.46 9.59
C VAL A 126 -11.51 3.86 8.61
N MET A 127 -12.78 3.74 9.01
CA MET A 127 -13.85 3.17 8.18
C MET A 127 -14.52 4.24 7.30
N ASN A 128 -13.77 5.22 6.80
CA ASN A 128 -14.29 6.26 5.91
C ASN A 128 -13.39 6.48 4.68
N GLY A 129 -14.03 6.83 3.55
CA GLY A 129 -13.38 7.23 2.30
C GLY A 129 -13.68 8.66 1.91
N PHE A 130 -12.85 9.24 1.04
CA PHE A 130 -13.14 10.55 0.46
C PHE A 130 -14.23 10.46 -0.59
N LYS A 131 -15.16 11.42 -0.55
CA LYS A 131 -16.07 11.69 -1.67
C LYS A 131 -15.28 12.15 -2.90
N PRO A 132 -15.76 11.87 -4.13
CA PRO A 132 -15.11 12.36 -5.35
C PRO A 132 -14.78 13.85 -5.32
N ASP A 133 -15.71 14.68 -4.81
CA ASP A 133 -15.54 16.14 -4.77
C ASP A 133 -14.55 16.62 -3.70
N ALA A 134 -14.21 15.78 -2.72
CA ALA A 134 -13.16 16.06 -1.75
C ALA A 134 -11.75 15.73 -2.29
N VAL A 135 -11.65 14.98 -3.39
CA VAL A 135 -10.38 14.64 -4.05
C VAL A 135 -10.42 15.00 -5.53
N PRO A 136 -10.67 16.27 -5.89
CA PRO A 136 -10.99 16.68 -7.26
C PRO A 136 -9.91 16.34 -8.27
N VAL A 137 -8.63 16.35 -7.87
CA VAL A 137 -7.51 15.94 -8.73
C VAL A 137 -7.57 14.45 -9.05
N TYR A 138 -7.87 13.60 -8.06
CA TYR A 138 -8.01 12.16 -8.28
C TYR A 138 -9.25 11.82 -9.09
N LYS A 139 -10.35 12.54 -8.86
CA LYS A 139 -11.56 12.47 -9.68
C LYS A 139 -11.24 12.72 -11.16
N GLU A 140 -10.58 13.84 -11.48
CA GLU A 140 -10.21 14.19 -12.85
C GLU A 140 -9.28 13.14 -13.48
N LEU A 141 -8.30 12.64 -12.72
CA LEU A 141 -7.41 11.58 -13.19
C LEU A 141 -8.17 10.27 -13.48
N ALA A 142 -9.12 9.91 -12.62
CA ALA A 142 -9.94 8.71 -12.77
C ALA A 142 -10.90 8.77 -13.97
N GLU A 143 -11.36 9.97 -14.34
CA GLU A 143 -12.27 10.18 -15.48
C GLU A 143 -11.53 10.18 -16.82
N ASN A 144 -10.24 10.54 -16.84
CA ASN A 144 -9.49 10.75 -18.08
C ASN A 144 -8.33 9.76 -18.31
N PHE A 145 -7.95 8.97 -17.30
CA PHE A 145 -6.81 8.06 -17.36
C PHE A 145 -7.14 6.68 -16.78
N ALA A 146 -6.22 5.73 -17.01
CA ALA A 146 -6.35 4.38 -16.50
C ALA A 146 -6.08 4.31 -14.99
N ILE A 147 -6.85 3.47 -14.30
CA ILE A 147 -6.67 3.12 -12.89
C ILE A 147 -6.31 1.64 -12.78
N CYS A 148 -5.31 1.33 -11.97
CA CYS A 148 -5.02 -0.04 -11.55
C CYS A 148 -5.73 -0.31 -10.21
N ASP A 149 -6.95 -0.84 -10.24
CA ASP A 149 -7.81 -1.08 -9.06
C ASP A 149 -7.55 -2.44 -8.36
N ARG A 150 -6.48 -3.12 -8.78
CA ARG A 150 -5.92 -4.33 -8.16
C ARG A 150 -4.40 -4.23 -8.02
N TRP A 151 -3.94 -3.04 -7.60
CA TRP A 151 -2.54 -2.76 -7.31
C TRP A 151 -2.27 -2.84 -5.81
N PHE A 152 -1.44 -3.80 -5.39
CA PHE A 152 -1.17 -4.08 -3.98
C PHE A 152 0.25 -3.67 -3.59
N ALA A 153 0.44 -3.36 -2.30
CA ALA A 153 1.76 -3.23 -1.72
C ALA A 153 2.57 -4.52 -1.90
N SER A 154 3.88 -4.41 -2.13
CA SER A 154 4.74 -5.58 -2.34
C SER A 154 4.86 -6.46 -1.10
N VAL A 155 4.75 -5.86 0.08
CA VAL A 155 4.77 -6.55 1.37
C VAL A 155 3.80 -5.86 2.35
N PRO A 156 3.07 -6.61 3.20
CA PRO A 156 2.23 -6.04 4.26
C PRO A 156 3.09 -5.49 5.41
N ALA A 157 3.80 -4.40 5.16
CA ALA A 157 4.69 -3.75 6.10
C ALA A 157 4.64 -2.23 5.96
N SER A 158 5.35 -1.55 6.86
CA SER A 158 5.43 -0.09 6.92
C SER A 158 6.10 0.54 5.69
N THR A 159 6.22 1.87 5.69
CA THR A 159 6.70 2.67 4.57
C THR A 159 8.06 2.21 4.03
N GLN A 160 9.06 1.98 4.88
CA GLN A 160 10.43 1.74 4.41
C GLN A 160 10.56 0.48 3.56
N PRO A 161 10.09 -0.72 3.98
CA PRO A 161 10.09 -1.90 3.12
C PRO A 161 9.47 -1.68 1.74
N ASN A 162 8.29 -1.08 1.66
CA ASN A 162 7.61 -0.84 0.39
C ASN A 162 8.33 0.21 -0.47
N ARG A 163 8.95 1.21 0.16
CA ARG A 163 9.77 2.19 -0.55
C ARG A 163 11.04 1.55 -1.12
N LEU A 164 11.60 0.54 -0.46
CA LEU A 164 12.71 -0.25 -1.01
C LEU A 164 12.29 -1.05 -2.26
N TYR A 165 11.10 -1.67 -2.22
CA TYR A 165 10.54 -2.36 -3.38
C TYR A 165 10.37 -1.45 -4.60
N VAL A 166 9.91 -0.20 -4.40
CA VAL A 166 9.77 0.77 -5.51
C VAL A 166 11.09 0.99 -6.26
N HIS A 167 12.22 1.06 -5.54
CA HIS A 167 13.51 1.37 -6.16
C HIS A 167 14.33 0.15 -6.55
N SER A 168 14.08 -1.03 -5.97
CA SER A 168 14.98 -2.18 -6.11
C SER A 168 14.28 -3.53 -6.26
N ALA A 169 12.95 -3.55 -6.36
CA ALA A 169 12.12 -4.76 -6.43
C ALA A 169 12.29 -5.75 -5.26
N THR A 170 12.97 -5.35 -4.17
CA THR A 170 13.14 -6.13 -2.95
C THR A 170 13.29 -5.20 -1.74
N SER A 171 12.90 -5.66 -0.54
CA SER A 171 13.22 -4.98 0.72
C SER A 171 14.51 -5.47 1.38
N HIS A 172 15.19 -6.46 0.77
CA HIS A 172 16.35 -7.13 1.36
C HIS A 172 16.07 -7.68 2.78
N GLY A 173 14.85 -8.23 2.97
CA GLY A 173 14.41 -8.80 4.24
C GLY A 173 13.93 -7.77 5.27
N ALA A 174 13.93 -6.47 4.96
CA ALA A 174 13.34 -5.47 5.84
C ALA A 174 11.82 -5.67 5.95
N THR A 175 11.32 -5.77 7.18
CA THR A 175 9.90 -5.96 7.52
C THR A 175 9.31 -4.78 8.32
N SER A 176 10.14 -3.80 8.68
CA SER A 176 9.74 -2.61 9.44
C SER A 176 10.69 -1.44 9.17
N ASN A 177 10.34 -0.27 9.71
CA ASN A 177 11.21 0.90 9.67
C ASN A 177 12.40 0.71 10.63
N ASN A 178 13.58 0.38 10.11
CA ASN A 178 14.79 0.16 10.92
C ASN A 178 15.86 1.22 10.66
N ARG A 179 16.10 2.10 11.63
CA ARG A 179 17.09 3.20 11.52
C ARG A 179 18.52 2.69 11.34
N GLN A 180 18.89 1.61 12.01
CA GLN A 180 20.25 1.07 11.94
C GLN A 180 20.57 0.59 10.52
N LEU A 181 19.66 -0.18 9.91
CA LEU A 181 19.82 -0.65 8.53
C LEU A 181 19.90 0.51 7.51
N LEU A 182 19.18 1.61 7.74
CA LEU A 182 19.29 2.80 6.88
C LEU A 182 20.66 3.47 6.99
N ILE A 183 21.25 3.48 8.18
CA ILE A 183 22.60 4.03 8.41
C ILE A 183 23.66 3.11 7.81
N GLU A 184 23.50 1.80 7.94
CA GLU A 184 24.41 0.80 7.37
C GLU A 184 24.36 0.77 5.84
N GLY A 185 23.18 1.03 5.27
CA GLY A 185 22.94 0.98 3.85
C GLY A 185 22.44 -0.39 3.39
N TYR A 186 21.60 -0.36 2.37
CA TYR A 186 20.98 -1.52 1.75
C TYR A 186 21.79 -1.95 0.50
N PRO A 187 22.22 -3.21 0.39
CA PRO A 187 23.18 -3.64 -0.63
C PRO A 187 22.55 -3.96 -2.00
N GLN A 188 21.22 -3.88 -2.11
CA GLN A 188 20.54 -4.23 -3.35
C GLN A 188 20.69 -3.14 -4.41
N LYS A 189 20.94 -3.58 -5.64
CA LYS A 189 20.96 -2.72 -6.83
C LYS A 189 19.60 -2.09 -7.06
N THR A 190 19.62 -0.81 -7.41
CA THR A 190 18.44 -0.02 -7.72
C THR A 190 18.12 -0.02 -9.22
N LEU A 191 16.88 0.35 -9.54
CA LEU A 191 16.43 0.67 -10.89
C LEU A 191 17.27 1.80 -11.49
N PHE A 192 17.71 2.77 -10.67
CA PHE A 192 18.48 3.92 -11.14
C PHE A 192 19.87 3.53 -11.64
N GLU A 193 20.57 2.65 -10.92
CA GLU A 193 21.82 2.05 -11.41
C GLU A 193 21.59 1.26 -12.69
N SER A 194 20.48 0.52 -12.77
CA SER A 194 20.12 -0.23 -13.99
C SER A 194 19.83 0.71 -15.19
N LEU A 195 19.22 1.87 -14.94
CA LEU A 195 18.99 2.89 -15.96
C LEU A 195 20.30 3.52 -16.42
N GLU A 196 21.20 3.87 -15.50
CA GLU A 196 22.51 4.45 -15.80
C GLU A 196 23.38 3.49 -16.63
N GLU A 197 23.49 2.22 -16.22
CA GLU A 197 24.24 1.20 -16.96
C GLU A 197 23.69 0.97 -18.38
N ALA A 198 22.37 1.14 -18.56
CA ALA A 198 21.71 1.05 -19.86
C ALA A 198 21.78 2.36 -20.67
N GLY A 199 22.45 3.40 -20.17
CA GLY A 199 22.64 4.68 -20.85
C GLY A 199 21.41 5.59 -20.83
N PHE A 200 20.46 5.36 -19.91
CA PHE A 200 19.29 6.22 -19.71
C PHE A 200 19.52 7.26 -18.62
N THR A 201 18.90 8.43 -18.79
CA THR A 201 18.91 9.50 -17.80
C THR A 201 17.75 9.33 -16.81
N PHE A 202 17.98 9.68 -15.55
CA PHE A 202 16.92 9.77 -14.53
C PHE A 202 17.12 11.00 -13.65
N GLY A 203 16.06 11.37 -12.91
CA GLY A 203 16.10 12.41 -11.90
C GLY A 203 15.29 11.99 -10.67
N ILE A 204 15.79 12.33 -9.49
CA ILE A 204 15.11 12.06 -8.21
C ILE A 204 14.76 13.41 -7.59
N TYR A 205 13.47 13.73 -7.56
CA TYR A 205 12.93 14.95 -6.97
C TYR A 205 12.32 14.63 -5.62
N TYR A 206 12.69 15.40 -4.58
CA TYR A 206 12.31 15.09 -3.21
C TYR A 206 12.18 16.36 -2.36
N GLN A 207 11.37 16.29 -1.30
CA GLN A 207 11.26 17.34 -0.27
C GLN A 207 12.06 16.98 0.99
N TYR A 208 12.14 15.69 1.32
CA TYR A 208 12.94 15.14 2.42
C TYR A 208 14.02 14.21 1.86
N PRO A 209 15.14 13.95 2.59
CA PRO A 209 16.24 13.15 2.07
C PRO A 209 15.75 11.88 1.37
N PRO A 210 16.10 11.67 0.09
CA PRO A 210 15.49 10.61 -0.69
C PRO A 210 16.05 9.28 -0.19
N ALA A 211 15.18 8.28 -0.01
CA ALA A 211 15.64 6.96 0.45
C ALA A 211 16.62 6.26 -0.50
N THR A 212 16.81 6.79 -1.71
CA THR A 212 17.87 6.36 -2.63
C THR A 212 19.28 6.62 -2.07
N LEU A 213 19.42 7.48 -1.06
CA LEU A 213 20.69 7.67 -0.33
C LEU A 213 20.98 6.55 0.69
N PHE A 214 20.04 5.65 0.94
CA PHE A 214 20.23 4.54 1.88
C PHE A 214 20.66 3.24 1.19
N TYR A 215 21.02 3.27 -0.09
CA TYR A 215 21.63 2.13 -0.80
C TYR A 215 23.15 2.27 -0.81
N ARG A 216 23.87 1.15 -0.78
CA ARG A 216 25.35 1.11 -0.76
C ARG A 216 25.92 -0.04 -1.59
#